data_AF-A0A3D3HDA1-F1
#
_entry.id   AF-A0A3D3HDA1-F1
#
_cell.length_a   1.000
_cell.length_b   1.000
_cell.length_c   1.000
_cell.angle_alpha   90.00
_cell.angle_beta   90.00
_cell.angle_gamma   90.00
#
_symmetry.space_group_name_H-M   'P 1'
#
loop_
_entity.id
_entity.type
_entity.pdbx_description
1 polymer ?
#
loop_
_entity_poly.entity_id
_entity_poly.type
_entity_poly.pdbx_seq_one_letter_code
_entity_poly.pdbx_strand_id
1 'polypeptide(L)'
;MKKSIYLFVVLVSLILITSCGSSTEGEGVRASDTSQAISGSVSLNQDLQAKVGSWVNKDVECYGIIVGYFADGTTLGKSVKCRVAAIKSDKIKMKTIESVSLLPGEGCDKMGLAYGDTWWEEDGDIFRTREEAEAFIESKGWTKK
;
A
#
# COMPACT_ATOMS: atom_id res chain seq x y z
N MET A 1 -59.00 -8.40 61.97
CA MET A 1 -58.11 -9.10 62.93
C MET A 1 -57.05 -9.86 62.15
N LYS A 2 -55.81 -9.90 62.68
CA LYS A 2 -54.56 -10.53 62.19
C LYS A 2 -53.88 -9.77 61.03
N LYS A 3 -52.95 -8.83 61.28
CA LYS A 3 -51.53 -8.92 61.76
C LYS A 3 -50.58 -9.60 60.76
N SER A 4 -49.68 -8.78 60.19
CA SER A 4 -48.22 -8.96 60.01
C SER A 4 -47.76 -8.27 58.71
N ILE A 5 -47.02 -7.15 58.75
CA ILE A 5 -45.59 -6.96 59.06
C ILE A 5 -44.71 -7.12 57.81
N TYR A 6 -44.25 -5.96 57.30
CA TYR A 6 -42.94 -5.61 56.67
C TYR A 6 -42.41 -6.49 55.51
N LEU A 7 -41.57 -6.05 54.56
CA LEU A 7 -40.59 -4.96 54.47
C LEU A 7 -40.22 -4.79 52.97
N PHE A 8 -39.89 -3.55 52.58
CA PHE A 8 -38.96 -3.13 51.52
C PHE A 8 -38.43 -4.16 50.51
N VAL A 9 -38.55 -3.86 49.21
CA VAL A 9 -37.40 -3.47 48.37
C VAL A 9 -37.88 -2.44 47.34
N VAL A 10 -37.34 -1.23 47.45
CA VAL A 10 -37.41 -0.17 46.44
C VAL A 10 -36.47 -0.55 45.29
N LEU A 11 -36.98 -0.70 44.08
CA LEU A 11 -36.16 -0.49 42.89
C LEU A 11 -36.95 0.36 41.90
N VAL A 12 -36.51 1.62 41.82
CA VAL A 12 -37.02 2.65 40.94
C VAL A 12 -36.67 2.29 39.50
N SER A 13 -37.64 1.78 38.73
CA SER A 13 -37.54 1.73 37.28
C SER A 13 -38.04 3.07 36.71
N LEU A 14 -37.08 3.97 36.46
CA LEU A 14 -37.33 5.18 35.69
C LEU A 14 -37.74 4.78 34.26
N ILE A 15 -39.00 5.07 33.92
CA ILE A 15 -39.47 5.14 32.53
C ILE A 15 -39.02 6.51 32.02
N LEU A 16 -38.19 6.55 30.97
CA LEU A 16 -38.15 7.71 30.08
C LEU A 16 -38.15 7.25 28.63
N ILE A 17 -39.19 7.72 27.96
CA ILE A 17 -39.55 7.59 26.56
C ILE A 17 -38.68 8.57 25.78
N THR A 18 -38.03 8.13 24.70
CA THR A 18 -37.57 8.99 23.61
C THR A 18 -37.73 8.22 22.29
N SER A 19 -38.84 8.45 21.58
CA SER A 19 -38.89 9.31 20.38
C SER A 19 -38.24 8.66 19.14
N CYS A 20 -39.04 7.90 18.39
CA CYS A 20 -38.81 7.69 16.97
C CYS A 20 -39.02 9.03 16.24
N GLY A 21 -37.96 9.59 15.67
CA GLY A 21 -38.05 10.83 14.92
C GLY A 21 -36.83 11.08 14.03
N SER A 22 -37.05 10.92 12.73
CA SER A 22 -36.31 11.42 11.57
C SER A 22 -35.13 10.61 11.01
N SER A 23 -35.22 10.51 9.68
CA SER A 23 -34.41 9.87 8.67
C SER A 23 -33.11 10.62 8.37
N THR A 24 -32.00 9.90 8.27
CA THR A 24 -30.82 10.35 7.51
C THR A 24 -30.10 9.15 6.92
N GLU A 25 -29.90 9.26 5.61
CA GLU A 25 -28.96 8.63 4.68
C GLU A 25 -28.03 7.50 5.14
N GLY A 26 -27.90 6.54 4.23
CA GLY A 26 -27.12 5.33 4.36
C GLY A 26 -25.70 5.53 4.87
N GLU A 27 -25.35 4.67 5.80
CA GLU A 27 -24.02 4.47 6.36
C GLU A 27 -23.08 3.95 5.27
N GLY A 28 -22.60 4.88 4.44
CA GLY A 28 -21.44 4.64 3.58
C GLY A 28 -20.22 4.42 4.48
N VAL A 29 -19.60 3.26 4.35
CA VAL A 29 -18.34 2.89 5.01
C VAL A 29 -17.32 4.01 4.84
N ARG A 30 -17.11 4.81 5.90
CA ARG A 30 -16.04 5.81 5.95
C ARG A 30 -14.77 5.11 6.41
N ALA A 31 -13.84 4.90 5.48
CA ALA A 31 -12.46 4.61 5.84
C ALA A 31 -11.97 5.75 6.73
N SER A 32 -11.48 5.41 7.93
CA SER A 32 -10.98 6.36 8.93
C SER A 32 -10.09 7.42 8.28
N ASP A 33 -10.56 8.67 8.31
CA ASP A 33 -9.80 9.89 7.99
C ASP A 33 -8.66 10.07 9.01
N THR A 34 -7.58 9.31 8.85
CA THR A 34 -6.29 9.65 9.45
C THR A 34 -5.53 10.54 8.48
N SER A 35 -6.11 11.69 8.17
CA SER A 35 -5.40 12.84 7.60
C SER A 35 -4.62 13.53 8.73
N GLN A 36 -3.68 12.82 9.35
CA GLN A 36 -2.58 13.50 10.04
C GLN A 36 -1.57 13.91 8.98
N ALA A 37 -1.75 15.14 8.50
CA ALA A 37 -0.72 15.88 7.79
C ALA A 37 0.49 16.07 8.73
N ILE A 38 1.34 15.04 8.82
CA ILE A 38 2.73 15.24 9.22
C ILE A 38 3.43 15.74 7.95
N SER A 39 3.34 17.06 7.75
CA SER A 39 4.16 17.82 6.81
C SER A 39 5.59 17.87 7.35
N GLY A 40 6.24 16.71 7.47
CA GLY A 40 7.68 16.60 7.39
C GLY A 40 7.96 16.09 5.99
N SER A 41 8.65 16.87 5.15
CA SER A 41 9.27 16.32 3.96
C SER A 41 10.27 15.27 4.43
N VAL A 42 9.85 14.00 4.48
CA VAL A 42 10.74 12.91 4.87
C VAL A 42 11.76 12.78 3.76
N SER A 43 12.97 13.26 4.03
CA SER A 43 14.09 13.17 3.10
C SER A 43 14.71 11.77 3.18
N LEU A 44 15.12 11.26 2.02
CA LEU A 44 15.91 10.04 1.93
C LEU A 44 17.25 10.23 2.67
N ASN A 45 17.81 9.13 3.17
CA ASN A 45 19.18 9.09 3.66
C ASN A 45 20.15 9.38 2.51
N GLN A 46 21.39 9.74 2.84
CA GLN A 46 22.37 10.17 1.82
C GLN A 46 22.65 9.09 0.78
N ASP A 47 22.70 7.82 1.18
CA ASP A 47 23.03 6.70 0.30
C ASP A 47 21.94 6.48 -0.75
N LEU A 48 20.68 6.37 -0.32
CA LEU A 48 19.54 6.16 -1.21
C LEU A 48 19.29 7.42 -2.05
N GLN A 49 19.44 8.61 -1.46
CA GLN A 49 19.33 9.89 -2.17
C GLN A 49 20.40 10.05 -3.26
N ALA A 50 21.61 9.55 -3.05
CA ALA A 50 22.70 9.59 -4.04
C ALA A 50 22.44 8.63 -5.21
N LYS A 51 21.84 7.45 -4.94
CA LYS A 51 21.48 6.49 -5.98
C LYS A 51 20.33 6.98 -6.84
N VAL A 52 19.22 7.39 -6.22
CA VAL A 52 18.02 7.75 -6.97
C VAL A 52 18.03 9.21 -7.41
N GLY A 53 18.83 10.08 -6.80
CA GLY A 53 18.91 11.51 -7.14
C GLY A 53 17.69 12.33 -6.69
N SER A 54 17.80 13.66 -6.76
CA SER A 54 16.82 14.61 -6.17
C SER A 54 15.47 14.69 -6.90
N TRP A 55 15.29 13.91 -7.98
CA TRP A 55 14.06 13.93 -8.77
C TRP A 55 12.95 13.07 -8.16
N VAL A 56 13.31 12.09 -7.34
CA VAL A 56 12.34 11.19 -6.70
C VAL A 56 11.57 11.96 -5.64
N ASN A 57 10.29 12.15 -5.89
CA ASN A 57 9.34 12.77 -4.97
C ASN A 57 8.05 11.96 -4.94
N LYS A 58 7.22 12.20 -3.93
CA LYS A 58 5.88 11.60 -3.87
C LYS A 58 5.09 11.92 -5.15
N ASP A 59 4.32 10.95 -5.62
CA ASP A 59 3.44 11.01 -6.78
C ASP A 59 4.13 11.11 -8.15
N VAL A 60 5.47 11.07 -8.20
CA VAL A 60 6.23 11.00 -9.46
C VAL A 60 6.06 9.62 -10.11
N GLU A 61 5.84 9.62 -11.43
CA GLU A 61 5.89 8.40 -12.24
C GLU A 61 7.33 8.03 -12.56
N CYS A 62 7.61 6.74 -12.45
CA CYS A 62 8.94 6.16 -12.61
C CYS A 62 8.82 4.69 -13.01
N TYR A 63 9.97 4.02 -13.12
CA TYR A 63 10.06 2.61 -13.46
C TYR A 63 10.82 1.87 -12.36
N GLY A 64 10.27 0.74 -11.92
CA GLY A 64 10.97 -0.23 -11.08
C GLY A 64 11.24 -1.52 -11.86
N ILE A 65 11.79 -2.52 -11.17
CA ILE A 65 12.07 -3.83 -11.75
C ILE A 65 11.43 -4.90 -10.87
N ILE A 66 10.76 -5.88 -11.49
CA ILE A 66 10.44 -7.15 -10.87
C ILE A 66 11.47 -8.19 -11.29
N VAL A 67 12.01 -8.93 -10.32
CA VAL A 67 12.98 -10.01 -10.57
C VAL A 67 12.39 -11.33 -10.08
N GLY A 68 12.48 -12.37 -10.92
CA GLY A 68 12.15 -13.74 -10.54
C GLY A 68 13.38 -14.63 -10.65
N TYR A 69 13.61 -15.41 -9.60
CA TYR A 69 14.66 -16.41 -9.53
C TYR A 69 14.05 -17.80 -9.73
N PHE A 70 14.56 -18.53 -10.70
CA PHE A 70 14.02 -19.83 -11.10
C PHE A 70 14.92 -20.97 -10.61
N ALA A 71 14.31 -22.15 -10.42
CA ALA A 71 15.00 -23.33 -9.89
C ALA A 71 16.09 -23.88 -10.83
N ASP A 72 16.03 -23.55 -12.12
CA ASP A 72 17.05 -23.88 -13.12
C ASP A 72 18.28 -22.95 -13.06
N GLY A 73 18.29 -21.98 -12.13
CA GLY A 73 19.33 -20.97 -11.99
C GLY A 73 19.16 -19.76 -12.90
N THR A 74 18.11 -19.73 -13.74
CA THR A 74 17.78 -18.57 -14.56
C THR A 74 17.24 -17.44 -13.68
N THR A 75 17.57 -16.19 -14.03
CA THR A 75 16.97 -15.00 -13.42
C THR A 75 16.34 -14.18 -14.53
N LEU A 76 15.08 -13.79 -14.37
CA LEU A 76 14.40 -12.89 -15.29
C LEU A 76 14.02 -11.60 -14.58
N GLY A 77 14.30 -10.49 -15.25
CA GLY A 77 13.89 -9.15 -14.85
C GLY A 77 12.85 -8.60 -15.82
N LYS A 78 11.95 -7.75 -15.32
CA LYS A 78 11.03 -6.99 -16.17
C LYS A 78 10.83 -5.59 -15.61
N SER A 79 10.87 -4.60 -16.51
CA SER A 79 10.56 -3.21 -16.18
C SER A 79 9.07 -3.07 -15.87
N VAL A 80 8.74 -2.28 -14.85
CA VAL A 80 7.35 -2.01 -14.45
C VAL A 80 7.13 -0.53 -14.20
N LYS A 81 6.12 0.03 -14.88
CA LYS A 81 5.70 1.42 -14.70
C LYS A 81 5.00 1.61 -13.36
N CYS A 82 5.47 2.59 -12.60
CA CYS A 82 5.07 2.80 -11.21
C CYS A 82 4.88 4.27 -10.88
N ARG A 83 4.37 4.52 -9.68
CA ARG A 83 4.32 5.82 -9.04
C ARG A 83 4.83 5.73 -7.60
N VAL A 84 5.55 6.74 -7.15
CA VAL A 84 6.00 6.86 -5.76
C VAL A 84 4.80 7.14 -4.85
N ALA A 85 4.42 6.19 -4.01
CA ALA A 85 3.28 6.32 -3.10
C ALA A 85 3.64 6.99 -1.77
N ALA A 86 4.85 6.74 -1.26
CA ALA A 86 5.36 7.33 -0.02
C ALA A 86 6.88 7.28 0.02
N ILE A 87 7.51 8.15 0.81
CA ILE A 87 8.95 8.16 1.04
C ILE A 87 9.20 8.05 2.55
N LYS A 88 10.11 7.17 2.93
CA LYS A 88 10.73 7.09 4.26
C LYS A 88 12.22 7.35 4.12
N SER A 89 12.92 7.56 5.23
CA SER A 89 14.36 7.87 5.21
C SER A 89 15.20 6.77 4.56
N ASP A 90 14.79 5.52 4.69
CA ASP A 90 15.54 4.33 4.29
C ASP A 90 14.93 3.60 3.08
N LYS A 91 13.75 4.03 2.62
CA LYS A 91 13.01 3.31 1.58
C LYS A 91 11.91 4.12 0.92
N ILE A 92 11.54 3.68 -0.27
CA ILE A 92 10.54 4.34 -1.11
C ILE A 92 9.40 3.36 -1.37
N LYS A 93 8.17 3.75 -1.05
CA LYS A 93 6.99 2.93 -1.36
C LYS A 93 6.62 3.13 -2.81
N MET A 94 6.65 2.06 -3.58
CA MET A 94 6.27 2.03 -4.98
C MET A 94 4.86 1.48 -5.12
N LYS A 95 4.11 1.99 -6.11
CA LYS A 95 2.81 1.45 -6.53
C LYS A 95 2.82 1.24 -8.03
N THR A 96 2.51 0.03 -8.49
CA THR A 96 2.38 -0.23 -9.92
C THR A 96 1.21 0.53 -10.53
N ILE A 97 1.41 1.07 -11.73
CA ILE A 97 0.36 1.68 -12.55
C ILE A 97 0.18 0.95 -13.88
N GLU A 98 0.72 -0.26 -13.98
CA GLU A 98 0.46 -1.24 -15.03
C GLU A 98 0.49 -2.65 -14.44
N SER A 99 -0.01 -3.64 -15.18
CA SER A 99 0.13 -5.05 -14.81
C SER A 99 1.25 -5.67 -15.63
N VAL A 100 2.20 -6.33 -14.97
CA VAL A 100 3.31 -7.04 -15.61
C VAL A 100 3.32 -8.50 -15.21
N SER A 101 3.44 -9.38 -16.20
CA SER A 101 3.75 -10.80 -15.99
C SER A 101 5.20 -11.04 -16.35
N LEU A 102 5.93 -11.70 -15.47
CA LEU A 102 7.33 -12.07 -15.67
C LEU A 102 7.44 -13.27 -16.65
N LEU A 103 6.50 -14.21 -16.56
CA LEU A 103 6.40 -15.35 -17.46
C LEU A 103 5.18 -15.23 -18.39
N PRO A 104 5.27 -15.75 -19.63
CA PRO A 104 4.09 -16.00 -20.45
C PRO A 104 3.33 -17.20 -19.88
N GLY A 105 2.22 -16.95 -19.20
CA GLY A 105 1.33 -18.00 -18.67
C GLY A 105 -0.09 -17.49 -18.59
N GLU A 106 -1.07 -18.37 -18.77
CA GLU A 106 -2.49 -18.11 -18.51
C GLU A 106 -2.86 -18.70 -17.13
N GLY A 107 -3.82 -18.10 -16.42
CA GLY A 107 -4.31 -18.60 -15.13
C GLY A 107 -3.69 -17.95 -13.88
N CYS A 108 -3.91 -18.57 -12.72
CA CYS A 108 -3.50 -18.10 -11.39
C CYS A 108 -1.99 -18.20 -11.11
N ASP A 109 -1.22 -18.87 -11.98
CA ASP A 109 0.22 -19.07 -11.82
C ASP A 109 1.05 -17.93 -12.46
N LYS A 110 0.41 -16.80 -12.76
CA LYS A 110 1.09 -15.60 -13.27
C LYS A 110 1.96 -14.98 -12.19
N MET A 111 3.26 -15.26 -12.24
CA MET A 111 4.27 -14.54 -11.46
C MET A 111 4.44 -13.14 -12.02
N GLY A 112 4.09 -12.12 -11.24
CA GLY A 112 4.03 -10.74 -11.72
C GLY A 112 3.54 -9.76 -10.67
N LEU A 113 3.33 -8.51 -11.10
CA LEU A 113 2.66 -7.48 -10.32
C LEU A 113 1.37 -7.08 -11.03
N ALA A 114 0.27 -7.08 -10.29
CA ALA A 114 -1.01 -6.54 -10.73
C ALA A 114 -1.00 -5.01 -10.62
N TYR A 115 -1.94 -4.36 -11.29
CA TYR A 115 -2.14 -2.92 -11.14
C TYR A 115 -2.50 -2.56 -9.69
N GLY A 116 -1.78 -1.61 -9.11
CA GLY A 116 -2.01 -1.12 -7.76
C GLY A 116 -1.27 -1.87 -6.66
N ASP A 117 -0.56 -2.95 -6.98
CA ASP A 117 0.35 -3.62 -6.06
C ASP A 117 1.43 -2.65 -5.56
N THR A 118 1.85 -2.83 -4.31
CA THR A 118 2.84 -1.95 -3.68
C THR A 118 3.96 -2.73 -3.02
N TRP A 119 5.18 -2.19 -3.08
CA TRP A 119 6.33 -2.70 -2.35
C TRP A 119 7.19 -1.56 -1.79
N TRP A 120 8.13 -1.90 -0.92
CA TRP A 120 9.16 -0.98 -0.44
C TRP A 120 10.46 -1.26 -1.19
N GLU A 121 10.97 -0.23 -1.86
CA GLU A 121 12.25 -0.24 -2.56
C GLU A 121 13.32 0.33 -1.61
N GLU A 122 14.33 -0.47 -1.30
CA GLU A 122 15.40 -0.14 -0.33
C GLU A 122 16.76 0.00 -1.02
N ASP A 123 16.95 -0.62 -2.18
CA ASP A 123 18.23 -0.66 -2.91
C ASP A 123 18.39 0.52 -3.87
N GLY A 124 17.29 1.15 -4.26
CA GLY A 124 17.28 2.33 -5.12
C GLY A 124 17.21 2.00 -6.61
N ASP A 125 16.73 0.81 -6.96
CA ASP A 125 16.51 0.38 -8.34
C ASP A 125 15.24 1.05 -8.93
N ILE A 126 15.28 2.38 -9.01
CA ILE A 126 14.22 3.27 -9.51
C ILE A 126 14.77 4.12 -10.65
N PHE A 127 14.07 4.09 -11.78
CA PHE A 127 14.52 4.68 -13.03
C PHE A 127 13.52 5.72 -13.53
N ARG A 128 14.00 6.74 -14.26
CA ARG A 128 13.14 7.78 -14.84
C ARG A 128 12.43 7.28 -16.09
N THR A 129 13.13 6.46 -16.87
CA THR A 129 12.62 5.95 -18.14
C THR A 129 12.58 4.42 -18.13
N ARG A 130 11.79 3.85 -19.04
CA ARG A 130 11.70 2.39 -19.18
C ARG A 130 13.03 1.84 -19.70
N GLU A 131 13.65 2.57 -20.61
CA GLU A 131 14.91 2.24 -21.25
C GLU A 131 16.05 2.15 -20.23
N GLU A 132 16.07 3.04 -19.23
CA GLU A 132 17.04 2.96 -18.11
C GLU A 132 16.86 1.67 -17.29
N ALA A 133 15.61 1.31 -16.98
CA ALA A 133 15.30 0.08 -16.26
C ALA A 133 15.67 -1.17 -17.07
N GLU A 134 15.39 -1.16 -18.38
CA GLU A 134 15.72 -2.25 -19.30
C GLU A 134 17.23 -2.40 -19.49
N ALA A 135 17.95 -1.29 -19.64
CA ALA A 135 19.41 -1.31 -19.69
C ALA A 135 20.02 -1.88 -18.40
N PHE A 136 19.43 -1.58 -17.24
CA PHE A 136 19.85 -2.21 -15.99
C PHE A 136 19.62 -3.72 -16.00
N ILE A 137 18.42 -4.19 -16.39
CA ILE A 137 18.10 -5.62 -16.52
C ILE A 137 19.09 -6.33 -17.46
N GLU A 138 19.39 -5.72 -18.61
CA GLU A 138 20.37 -6.21 -19.58
C GLU A 138 21.77 -6.30 -18.99
N SER A 139 22.22 -5.26 -18.27
CA SER A 139 23.55 -5.22 -17.64
C SER A 139 23.74 -6.32 -16.60
N LYS A 140 22.65 -6.81 -16.01
CA LYS A 140 22.63 -7.91 -15.04
C LYS A 140 22.51 -9.28 -15.69
N GLY A 141 22.26 -9.35 -16.99
CA GLY A 141 21.99 -10.60 -17.70
C GLY A 141 20.65 -11.24 -17.31
N TRP A 142 19.69 -10.44 -16.85
CA TRP A 142 18.36 -10.89 -16.43
C TRP A 142 17.34 -10.91 -17.59
N THR A 143 17.82 -10.92 -18.82
CA THR A 143 16.96 -11.00 -20.00
C THR A 143 16.59 -12.44 -20.31
N LYS A 144 15.47 -12.60 -20.99
CA LYS A 144 15.07 -13.90 -21.52
C LYS A 144 16.07 -14.28 -22.62
N LYS A 145 16.82 -15.36 -22.42
CA LYS A 145 17.66 -15.97 -23.46
C LYS A 145 16.80 -16.54 -24.60
#